data_AF-A0A0C6P088-F1
#
_entry.id   AF-A0A0C6P088-F1
#
_cell.length_a   1.000
_cell.length_b   1.000
_cell.length_c   1.000
_cell.angle_alpha   90.00
_cell.angle_beta   90.00
_cell.angle_gamma   90.00
#
_symmetry.space_group_name_H-M   'P 1'
#
loop_
_entity.id
_entity.type
_entity.pdbx_description
1 polymer ?
#
loop_
_entity_poly.entity_id
_entity_poly.type
_entity_poly.pdbx_seq_one_letter_code
_entity_poly.pdbx_strand_id
1 'polypeptide(L)' 'MVELGYDVKSDAQIRQWRIRHNGRVPSPENCVGLELATAKQIRRQDLRPDDFARIWPELAAQAQQEVA' A
#
# COMPACT_ATOMS: atom_id res chain seq x y z
N MET A 1 -11.82 6.83 5.46
CA MET A 1 -10.34 6.79 5.36
C MET A 1 -9.69 7.43 6.59
N VAL A 2 -10.13 8.61 7.06
CA VAL A 2 -9.67 9.20 8.34
C VAL A 2 -9.86 8.28 9.54
N GLU A 3 -10.97 7.54 9.58
CA GLU A 3 -11.30 6.58 10.66
C GLU A 3 -10.34 5.38 10.78
N LEU A 4 -9.52 5.12 9.74
CA LEU A 4 -8.53 4.03 9.73
C LEU A 4 -7.10 4.53 10.02
N GLY A 5 -6.95 5.77 10.49
CA GLY A 5 -5.67 6.31 10.95
C GLY A 5 -4.72 6.79 9.85
N TYR A 6 -5.20 7.00 8.62
CA TYR A 6 -4.39 7.58 7.53
C TYR A 6 -5.09 8.77 6.86
N ASP A 7 -4.35 9.87 6.71
CA ASP A 7 -4.83 11.14 6.17
C ASP A 7 -4.62 11.22 4.65
N VAL A 8 -5.70 11.00 3.90
CA VAL A 8 -5.74 11.28 2.47
C VAL A 8 -6.36 12.64 2.25
N LYS A 9 -5.57 13.58 1.74
CA LYS A 9 -5.96 14.99 1.65
C LYS A 9 -7.05 15.26 0.60
N SER A 10 -7.15 14.42 -0.44
CA SER A 10 -8.17 14.54 -1.49
C SER A 10 -8.29 13.30 -2.39
N ASP A 11 -9.44 13.13 -3.05
CA ASP A 11 -9.65 12.11 -4.09
C ASP A 11 -8.66 12.23 -5.26
N ALA A 12 -8.19 13.44 -5.55
CA ALA A 12 -7.17 13.68 -6.56
C ALA A 12 -5.86 12.97 -6.22
N GLN A 13 -5.49 12.88 -4.93
CA GLN A 13 -4.31 12.15 -4.47
C GLN A 13 -4.45 10.64 -4.73
N ILE A 14 -5.63 10.06 -4.46
CA ILE A 14 -5.92 8.66 -4.76
C ILE A 14 -5.85 8.40 -6.27
N ARG A 15 -6.44 9.30 -7.08
CA ARG A 15 -6.39 9.19 -8.54
C ARG A 15 -4.94 9.21 -9.06
N GLN A 16 -4.09 10.07 -8.52
CA GLN A 16 -2.67 10.12 -8.88
C GLN A 16 -1.95 8.81 -8.57
N TRP A 17 -2.20 8.20 -7.41
CA TRP A 17 -1.63 6.90 -7.06
C TRP A 17 -2.12 5.77 -7.96
N ARG A 18 -3.42 5.78 -8.29
CA ARG A 18 -4.05 4.78 -9.15
C ARG A 18 -3.41 4.73 -10.55
N ILE A 19 -3.10 5.90 -11.11
CA ILE A 19 -2.49 6.00 -12.45
C ILE A 19 -0.96 6.11 -12.40
N ARG A 20 -0.34 5.97 -11.21
CA ARG A 20 1.10 6.18 -10.98
C ARG A 20 1.61 7.49 -11.61
N HIS A 21 0.83 8.57 -11.46
CA HIS A 21 1.12 9.86 -12.08
C HIS A 21 2.52 10.34 -11.68
N ASN A 22 3.43 10.49 -12.64
CA ASN A 22 4.82 10.88 -12.39
C ASN A 22 5.53 9.99 -11.35
N GLY A 23 5.26 8.67 -11.39
CA GLY A 23 5.85 7.70 -10.48
C GLY A 23 5.34 7.81 -9.03
N ARG A 24 4.27 8.56 -8.77
CA ARG A 24 3.73 8.71 -7.42
C ARG A 24 3.14 7.40 -6.92
N VAL A 25 3.61 6.99 -5.75
CA VAL A 25 3.10 5.88 -4.96
C VAL A 25 2.59 6.39 -3.61
N PRO A 26 1.63 5.70 -2.98
CA PRO A 26 1.24 6.01 -1.61
C PRO A 26 2.41 5.81 -0.63
N SER A 27 2.42 6.60 0.44
CA SER A 27 3.37 6.39 1.55
C SER A 27 3.10 5.03 2.24
N PRO A 28 4.06 4.49 3.04
CA PRO A 28 3.84 3.25 3.77
C PRO A 28 2.52 3.20 4.57
N GLU A 29 2.20 4.29 5.28
CA GLU A 29 1.01 4.42 6.11
C GLU A 29 -0.26 4.40 5.26
N ASN A 30 -0.24 5.09 4.12
CA ASN A 30 -1.33 5.07 3.16
C ASN A 30 -1.52 3.69 2.52
N CYS A 31 -0.44 2.92 2.29
CA CYS A 31 -0.55 1.55 1.81
C CYS A 31 -1.28 0.65 2.82
N VAL A 32 -0.92 0.73 4.11
CA VAL A 32 -1.60 0.01 5.19
C VAL A 32 -3.08 0.41 5.23
N GLY A 33 -3.36 1.70 5.15
CA GLY A 33 -4.70 2.24 5.14
C GLY A 33 -5.58 1.73 4.00
N LEU A 34 -5.06 1.76 2.77
CA LEU A 34 -5.73 1.24 1.58
C LEU A 34 -5.96 -0.27 1.68
N GLU A 35 -5.01 -1.02 2.22
CA GLU A 35 -5.17 -2.46 2.43
C GLU A 35 -6.32 -2.77 3.41
N LEU A 36 -6.42 -2.04 4.52
CA LEU A 36 -7.51 -2.18 5.48
C LEU A 36 -8.85 -1.75 4.89
N ALA A 37 -8.89 -0.59 4.22
CA ALA A 37 -10.11 -0.05 3.62
C ALA A 37 -10.68 -0.94 2.52
N THR A 38 -9.82 -1.70 1.83
CA THR A 38 -10.22 -2.62 0.76
C THR A 38 -10.35 -4.06 1.23
N ALA A 39 -10.28 -4.32 2.55
CA ALA A 39 -10.33 -5.67 3.13
C ALA A 39 -9.34 -6.63 2.45
N LYS A 40 -8.10 -6.18 2.25
CA LYS A 40 -6.99 -6.90 1.59
C LYS A 40 -7.19 -7.22 0.11
N GLN A 41 -8.18 -6.63 -0.57
CA GLN A 41 -8.27 -6.73 -2.05
C GLN A 41 -7.10 -6.03 -2.73
N ILE A 42 -6.59 -4.95 -2.14
CA ILE A 42 -5.33 -4.31 -2.54
C ILE A 42 -4.33 -4.53 -1.39
N ARG A 43 -3.17 -5.11 -1.67
CA ARG A 43 -2.13 -5.32 -0.65
C ARG A 43 -1.02 -4.30 -0.77
N ARG A 44 -0.27 -4.08 0.32
CA ARG A 44 0.93 -3.21 0.34
C ARG A 44 1.92 -3.53 -0.79
N GLN A 45 2.11 -4.82 -1.11
CA GLN A 45 3.00 -5.27 -2.19
C GLN A 45 2.50 -4.90 -3.60
N ASP A 46 1.19 -4.81 -3.82
CA ASP A 46 0.61 -4.39 -5.11
C ASP A 46 0.79 -2.87 -5.32
N LEU A 47 0.82 -2.12 -4.21
CA LEU A 47 1.01 -0.66 -4.23
C LEU A 47 2.49 -0.26 -4.39
N ARG A 48 3.42 -1.10 -3.92
CA ARG A 48 4.85 -0.78 -3.81
C ARG A 48 5.75 -1.98 -4.13
N PRO A 49 5.68 -2.54 -5.36
CA PRO A 49 6.41 -3.77 -5.68
C PRO A 49 7.93 -3.62 -5.55
N ASP A 50 8.47 -2.43 -5.82
CA ASP A 50 9.93 -2.21 -5.90
C ASP A 50 10.61 -2.09 -4.53
N ASP A 51 9.90 -1.61 -3.52
CA ASP A 51 10.46 -1.33 -2.19
C ASP A 51 9.66 -1.93 -1.02
N PHE A 52 8.60 -2.69 -1.29
CA PHE A 52 7.83 -3.42 -0.29
C PHE A 52 8.71 -4.27 0.63
N ALA A 53 9.60 -5.09 0.07
CA ALA A 53 10.46 -5.98 0.86
C ALA A 53 11.49 -5.23 1.73
N ARG A 54 11.82 -3.98 1.36
CA ARG A 54 12.71 -3.13 2.16
C ARG A 54 12.00 -2.51 3.35
N ILE A 55 10.68 -2.29 3.24
CA ILE A 55 9.89 -1.50 4.19
C ILE A 55 9.10 -2.39 5.14
N TRP A 56 8.65 -3.54 4.65
CA TRP A 56 8.01 -4.59 5.45
C TRP A 56 8.71 -5.93 5.21
N PRO A 57 10.00 -6.05 5.62
CA PRO A 57 10.75 -7.29 5.46
C PRO A 57 10.05 -8.48 6.12
N GLU A 58 9.35 -8.26 7.24
CA GLU A 58 8.57 -9.28 7.95
C GLU A 58 7.42 -9.84 7.12
N LEU A 59 6.75 -9.01 6.33
CA LEU A 59 5.66 -9.45 5.45
C LEU A 59 6.20 -10.13 4.19
N ALA A 60 7.32 -9.65 3.66
CA ALA A 60 7.99 -10.30 2.53
C ALA A 60 8.50 -11.70 2.91
N ALA A 61 9.04 -11.86 4.12
CA ALA A 61 9.47 -13.16 4.64
C ALA A 61 8.29 -14.13 4.84
N GLN A 62 7.15 -13.66 5.35
CA GLN A 62 5.94 -14.48 5.50
C GLN A 62 5.39 -14.95 4.16
N ALA A 63 5.36 -14.06 3.14
CA ALA A 63 4.93 -14.43 1.80
C ALA A 63 5.82 -15.53 1.16
N GLN A 64 7.10 -15.61 1.54
CA GLN A 64 8.00 -16.67 1.09
C GLN A 64 7.75 -18.01 1.81
N GLN A 65 7.21 -17.98 3.03
CA GLN A 65 6.95 -19.17 3.84
C GLN A 65 5.65 -19.88 3.43
N GLU A 66 4.64 -19.17 2.90
CA GLU A 66 3.39 -19.77 2.43
C GLU A 66 3.54 -20.61 1.15
N VAL A 67 4.63 -20.43 0.40
CA VAL A 67 4.90 -21.16 -0.85
C VAL A 67 5.75 -22.42 -0.61
N ALA A 68 6.20 -22.64 0.63
CA ALA A 68 7.07 -23.75 1.02
C ALA A 68 6.29 -24.98 1.53
#